data_AF-A0A8H6Y421-F1
#
_entry.id   AF-A0A8H6Y421-F1
#
_cell.length_a   1.000
_cell.length_b   1.000
_cell.length_c   1.000
_cell.angle_alpha   90.00
_cell.angle_beta   90.00
_cell.angle_gamma   90.00
#
_symmetry.space_group_name_H-M   'P 1'
#
loop_
_entity.id
_entity.type
_entity.pdbx_description
1 polymer ?
#
loop_
_entity_poly.entity_id
_entity_poly.type
_entity_poly.pdbx_seq_one_letter_code
_entity_poly.pdbx_strand_id
1 'polypeptide(L)'
;MSTGYAHHKAQEPVIILPIPPDGDSSFEVDICGTQVSILVEFITYIDIFAKQCSRVLIYDWRKGQLRMDLSADSRYSAAVFLSTEIVLLAQETGGALELWNIPDVPEHIAGPEISLRLPPLPDHYGYCISRVKYNPKGNHAAASRQPFHSSLVHSLVMLNIMQVDNDGLDIKIMFLTVSRLALLERLFSAETPGEELSWSEWGPVFCRWFPTSCFIVDWQTITCGERCIFLMPDRCLLLLDFNPYTRKKALLEQEKQDSSAVPATGELEFVEELPLLWRAGKFSTRVLGEKVQGDHHLGRGYDG
;
A
#
# COMPACT_ATOMS: atom_id res chain seq x y z
N MET A 1 0.71 -21.31 -13.65
CA MET A 1 1.89 -22.10 -14.04
C MET A 1 2.37 -21.60 -15.39
N SER A 2 3.67 -21.30 -15.54
CA SER A 2 4.26 -20.88 -16.82
C SER A 2 4.41 -22.09 -17.75
N THR A 3 4.05 -21.94 -19.02
CA THR A 3 4.17 -23.01 -20.04
C THR A 3 5.54 -23.04 -20.70
N GLY A 4 6.42 -22.07 -20.41
CA GLY A 4 7.71 -21.88 -21.09
C GLY A 4 7.60 -21.26 -22.49
N TYR A 5 6.39 -21.07 -23.02
CA TYR A 5 6.14 -20.38 -24.29
C TYR A 5 5.67 -18.95 -24.06
N ALA A 6 5.88 -18.10 -25.07
CA ALA A 6 5.27 -16.77 -25.11
C ALA A 6 3.76 -16.85 -24.92
N HIS A 7 3.18 -15.86 -24.24
CA HIS A 7 1.75 -15.80 -24.07
C HIS A 7 1.06 -15.67 -25.44
N HIS A 8 0.13 -16.58 -25.79
CA HIS A 8 -0.50 -16.64 -27.12
C HIS A 8 -1.23 -15.35 -27.57
N LYS A 9 -1.56 -14.45 -26.65
CA LYS A 9 -2.15 -13.13 -26.95
C LYS A 9 -1.13 -11.99 -27.12
N ALA A 10 0.15 -12.23 -26.83
CA ALA A 10 1.21 -11.25 -27.05
C ALA A 10 1.60 -11.29 -28.52
N GLN A 11 1.37 -10.19 -29.23
CA GLN A 11 1.87 -9.97 -30.58
C GLN A 11 3.39 -9.70 -30.53
N GLU A 12 3.84 -8.99 -29.50
CA GLU A 12 5.23 -8.70 -29.22
C GLU A 12 5.57 -9.23 -27.82
N PRO A 13 6.12 -10.47 -27.71
CA PRO A 13 6.39 -11.10 -26.41
C PRO A 13 7.61 -10.51 -25.69
N VAL A 14 8.37 -9.63 -26.36
CA VAL A 14 9.57 -8.98 -25.83
C VAL A 14 9.42 -7.48 -26.06
N ILE A 15 9.40 -6.71 -24.98
CA ILE A 15 9.40 -5.25 -25.00
C ILE A 15 10.79 -4.79 -24.54
N ILE A 16 11.49 -4.02 -25.37
CA ILE A 16 12.81 -3.47 -25.06
C ILE A 16 12.62 -2.04 -24.58
N LEU A 17 13.05 -1.76 -23.34
CA LEU A 17 12.94 -0.43 -22.75
C LEU A 17 14.22 0.38 -23.01
N PRO A 18 14.12 1.61 -23.53
CA PRO A 18 15.26 2.50 -23.61
C PRO A 18 15.56 3.06 -22.21
N ILE A 19 16.49 2.41 -21.51
CA ILE A 19 17.00 2.85 -20.21
C ILE A 19 18.30 3.61 -20.47
N PRO A 20 18.52 4.79 -19.85
CA PRO A 20 19.80 5.50 -19.89
C PRO A 20 20.97 4.56 -19.53
N PRO A 21 22.13 4.70 -20.19
CA PRO A 21 23.27 3.80 -19.97
C PRO A 21 23.95 3.95 -18.61
N ASP A 22 23.69 5.04 -17.88
CA ASP A 22 24.45 5.42 -16.70
C ASP A 22 23.64 5.18 -15.41
N GLY A 23 24.16 4.32 -14.54
CA GLY A 23 23.67 4.10 -13.19
C GLY A 23 23.02 2.73 -12.95
N ASP A 24 22.98 2.32 -11.69
CA ASP A 24 22.20 1.17 -11.28
C ASP A 24 20.72 1.53 -11.30
N SER A 25 19.88 0.60 -11.74
CA SER A 25 18.43 0.81 -11.82
C SER A 25 17.70 -0.26 -11.04
N SER A 26 16.72 0.14 -10.23
CA SER A 26 15.68 -0.75 -9.72
C SER A 26 14.42 -0.63 -10.57
N PHE A 27 13.63 -1.69 -10.58
CA PHE A 27 12.39 -1.76 -11.34
C PHE A 27 11.27 -2.32 -10.47
N GLU A 28 10.12 -1.66 -10.47
CA GLU A 28 8.86 -2.25 -10.03
C GLU A 28 7.96 -2.51 -11.25
N VAL A 29 7.36 -3.69 -11.29
CA VAL A 29 6.43 -4.10 -12.34
C VAL A 29 5.09 -4.46 -11.70
N ASP A 30 4.01 -3.92 -12.27
CA ASP A 30 2.63 -4.35 -11.97
C ASP A 30 1.89 -4.66 -13.27
N ILE A 31 0.89 -5.55 -13.19
CA ILE A 31 0.14 -6.03 -14.36
C ILE A 31 -1.36 -6.00 -14.05
N CYS A 32 -2.12 -5.29 -14.87
CA CYS A 32 -3.58 -5.23 -14.76
C CYS A 32 -4.23 -5.39 -16.14
N GLY A 33 -4.90 -6.53 -16.36
CA GLY A 33 -5.54 -6.83 -17.63
C GLY A 33 -4.53 -6.92 -18.78
N THR A 34 -4.61 -5.98 -19.73
CA THR A 34 -3.67 -5.85 -20.86
C THR A 34 -2.54 -4.86 -20.60
N GLN A 35 -2.58 -4.17 -19.47
CA GLN A 35 -1.59 -3.16 -19.14
C GLN A 35 -0.48 -3.75 -18.27
N VAL A 36 0.75 -3.30 -18.51
CA VAL A 36 1.94 -3.49 -17.68
C VAL A 36 2.44 -2.11 -17.30
N SER A 37 2.62 -1.83 -16.01
CA SER A 37 3.35 -0.67 -15.53
C SER A 37 4.77 -1.09 -15.19
N ILE A 38 5.71 -0.19 -15.47
CA ILE A 38 7.14 -0.34 -15.18
C ILE A 38 7.59 0.98 -14.59
N LEU A 39 7.85 0.98 -13.28
CA LEU A 39 8.53 2.07 -12.60
C LEU A 39 10.02 1.77 -12.63
N VAL A 40 10.80 2.67 -13.22
CA VAL A 40 12.27 2.64 -13.25
C VAL A 40 12.77 3.68 -12.27
N GLU A 41 13.58 3.26 -11.31
CA GLU A 41 14.25 4.15 -10.36
C GLU A 41 15.75 4.11 -10.61
N PHE A 42 16.37 5.28 -10.75
CA PHE A 42 17.81 5.40 -10.97
C PHE A 42 18.53 5.65 -9.65
N ILE A 43 19.35 4.68 -9.21
CA ILE A 43 20.12 4.75 -7.98
C ILE A 43 21.49 5.35 -8.27
N THR A 44 21.81 6.48 -7.64
CA THR A 44 23.18 7.02 -7.64
C THR A 44 23.91 6.63 -6.36
N TYR A 45 24.99 5.87 -6.48
CA TYR A 45 25.77 5.32 -5.35
C TYR A 45 26.34 6.34 -4.36
N ILE A 46 26.42 7.61 -4.78
CA ILE A 46 27.09 8.66 -4.00
C ILE A 46 26.16 9.25 -2.94
N ASP A 47 24.84 9.12 -3.11
CA ASP A 47 23.88 9.64 -2.16
C ASP A 47 22.54 8.92 -2.36
N ILE A 48 22.22 8.01 -1.43
CA ILE A 48 20.94 7.29 -1.38
C ILE A 48 19.73 8.25 -1.32
N PHE A 49 19.96 9.51 -0.98
CA PHE A 49 18.97 10.59 -0.95
C PHE A 49 19.14 11.59 -2.11
N ALA A 50 20.23 11.55 -2.88
CA ALA A 50 20.39 12.44 -4.03
C ALA A 50 19.41 12.05 -5.11
N LYS A 51 18.65 13.08 -5.50
CA LYS A 51 17.78 13.22 -6.68
C LYS A 51 17.76 12.00 -7.61
N GLN A 52 17.04 10.96 -7.17
CA GLN A 52 16.71 9.82 -8.02
C GLN A 52 15.73 10.32 -9.08
N CYS A 53 16.08 10.19 -10.35
CA CYS A 53 15.06 10.30 -11.39
C CYS A 53 14.24 9.01 -11.34
N SER A 54 12.92 9.14 -11.52
CA SER A 54 12.04 8.00 -11.72
C SER A 54 11.37 8.14 -13.07
N ARG A 55 11.12 7.01 -13.74
CA ARG A 55 10.31 7.00 -14.96
C ARG A 55 9.20 5.97 -14.81
N VAL A 56 7.96 6.39 -15.06
CA VAL A 56 6.81 5.46 -15.09
C VAL A 56 6.42 5.22 -16.53
N LEU A 57 6.48 3.96 -16.96
CA LEU A 57 6.07 3.51 -18.28
C LEU A 57 4.85 2.61 -18.15
N ILE A 58 3.85 2.80 -19.00
CA ILE A 58 2.71 1.89 -19.10
C ILE A 58 2.59 1.39 -20.54
N TYR A 59 2.53 0.07 -20.70
CA TYR A 59 2.42 -0.61 -21.98
C TYR A 59 1.17 -1.47 -22.07
N ASP A 60 0.56 -1.53 -23.25
CA ASP A 60 -0.29 -2.65 -23.63
C ASP A 60 0.61 -3.83 -24.02
N TRP A 61 0.79 -4.79 -23.10
CA TRP A 61 1.70 -5.92 -23.31
C TRP A 61 1.24 -6.86 -24.42
N ARG A 62 -0.05 -6.84 -24.80
CA ARG A 62 -0.53 -7.66 -25.91
C ARG A 62 -0.04 -7.12 -27.24
N LYS A 63 0.04 -5.79 -27.37
CA LYS A 63 0.42 -5.11 -28.60
C LYS A 63 1.87 -4.63 -28.62
N GLY A 64 2.57 -4.65 -27.48
CA GLY A 64 3.88 -4.02 -27.34
C GLY A 64 3.83 -2.49 -27.37
N GLN A 65 2.65 -1.89 -27.22
CA GLN A 65 2.45 -0.46 -27.45
C GLN A 65 2.62 0.35 -26.16
N LEU A 66 3.48 1.37 -26.19
CA LEU A 66 3.58 2.37 -25.13
C LEU A 66 2.29 3.19 -25.06
N ARG A 67 1.72 3.31 -23.87
CA ARG A 67 0.46 4.01 -23.59
C ARG A 67 0.67 5.28 -22.78
N MET A 68 1.58 5.26 -21.82
CA MET A 68 1.91 6.41 -20.98
C MET A 68 3.40 6.37 -20.64
N ASP A 69 4.03 7.54 -20.65
CA ASP A 69 5.44 7.74 -20.32
C ASP A 69 5.59 9.01 -19.48
N LEU A 70 5.81 8.82 -18.19
CA LEU A 70 6.03 9.90 -17.23
C LEU A 70 7.52 9.93 -16.93
N SER A 71 8.24 10.72 -17.73
CA SER A 71 9.69 10.97 -17.63
C SER A 71 10.05 12.36 -17.09
N ALA A 72 9.07 13.17 -16.69
CA ALA A 72 9.22 14.58 -16.36
C ALA A 72 9.57 14.83 -14.87
N ASP A 73 9.65 16.10 -14.46
CA ASP A 73 10.15 16.66 -13.18
C ASP A 73 9.61 16.05 -11.86
N SER A 74 8.65 15.12 -11.92
CA SER A 74 8.09 14.43 -10.76
C SER A 74 8.85 13.14 -10.43
N ARG A 75 9.08 12.91 -9.14
CA ARG A 75 9.64 11.67 -8.61
C ARG A 75 8.55 10.78 -8.05
N TYR A 76 8.46 9.55 -8.56
CA TYR A 76 7.56 8.51 -8.12
C TYR A 76 8.35 7.35 -7.54
N SER A 77 7.89 6.82 -6.42
CA SER A 77 8.49 5.67 -5.72
C SER A 77 7.61 4.43 -5.75
N ALA A 78 6.38 4.56 -6.24
CA ALA A 78 5.51 3.42 -6.44
C ALA A 78 4.42 3.70 -7.48
N ALA A 79 3.99 2.62 -8.13
CA ALA A 79 2.87 2.61 -9.07
C ALA A 79 2.00 1.38 -8.84
N VAL A 80 0.68 1.56 -8.78
CA VAL A 80 -0.28 0.45 -8.70
C VAL A 80 -1.48 0.71 -9.61
N PHE A 81 -1.98 -0.33 -10.26
CA PHE A 81 -3.25 -0.21 -10.97
C PHE A 81 -4.43 -0.23 -10.00
N LEU A 82 -5.30 0.77 -10.09
CA LEU A 82 -6.63 0.71 -9.48
C LEU A 82 -7.61 0.04 -10.44
N SER A 83 -7.51 0.27 -11.75
CA SER A 83 -8.23 -0.48 -12.78
C SER A 83 -7.36 -0.66 -14.01
N THR A 84 -7.92 -1.16 -15.11
CA THR A 84 -7.23 -1.23 -16.41
C THR A 84 -7.02 0.14 -17.06
N GLU A 85 -7.68 1.18 -16.54
CA GLU A 85 -7.70 2.54 -17.05
C GLU A 85 -7.11 3.55 -16.06
N ILE A 86 -6.95 3.18 -14.79
CA ILE A 86 -6.52 4.09 -13.72
C ILE A 86 -5.30 3.51 -13.01
N VAL A 87 -4.24 4.30 -12.96
CA VAL A 87 -3.05 4.02 -12.15
C VAL A 87 -2.97 5.03 -11.00
N LEU A 88 -2.58 4.56 -9.83
CA LEU A 88 -2.20 5.39 -8.69
C LEU A 88 -0.68 5.43 -8.61
N LEU A 89 -0.12 6.64 -8.57
CA LEU A 89 1.31 6.88 -8.41
C LEU A 89 1.57 7.56 -7.08
N ALA A 90 2.65 7.18 -6.42
CA ALA A 90 3.08 7.78 -5.17
C ALA A 90 4.24 8.74 -5.44
N GLN A 91 3.97 10.04 -5.34
CA GLN A 91 4.96 11.08 -5.55
C GLN A 91 5.81 11.26 -4.28
N GLU A 92 7.13 11.13 -4.41
CA GLU A 92 8.07 11.37 -3.30
C GLU A 92 8.18 12.85 -2.96
N THR A 93 8.35 13.68 -4.00
CA THR A 93 8.58 15.12 -3.83
C THR A 93 7.26 15.81 -3.57
N GLY A 94 7.05 16.28 -2.33
CA GLY A 94 5.81 16.96 -1.94
C GLY A 94 4.71 16.03 -1.42
N GLY A 95 4.99 14.74 -1.27
CA GLY A 95 4.14 13.79 -0.56
C GLY A 95 2.70 13.76 -1.07
N ALA A 96 2.49 13.21 -2.27
CA ALA A 96 1.15 13.11 -2.85
C ALA A 96 0.89 11.72 -3.41
N LEU A 97 -0.39 11.32 -3.40
CA LEU A 97 -0.88 10.18 -4.17
C LEU A 97 -1.65 10.71 -5.36
N GLU A 98 -1.17 10.43 -6.56
CA GLU A 98 -1.74 10.96 -7.80
C GLU A 98 -2.50 9.87 -8.53
N LEU A 99 -3.74 10.17 -8.95
CA LEU A 99 -4.53 9.29 -9.80
C LEU A 99 -4.45 9.77 -11.24
N TRP A 100 -4.08 8.85 -12.12
CA TRP A 100 -3.89 9.11 -13.53
C TRP A 100 -4.80 8.23 -14.38
N ASN A 101 -5.47 8.85 -15.34
CA ASN A 101 -6.13 8.13 -16.42
C ASN A 101 -5.08 7.67 -17.45
N ILE A 102 -5.17 6.41 -17.85
CA ILE A 102 -4.29 5.81 -18.85
C ILE A 102 -4.92 6.06 -20.22
N PRO A 103 -4.33 6.94 -21.06
CA PRO A 103 -4.97 7.37 -22.30
C PRO A 103 -5.04 6.24 -23.32
N ASP A 104 -6.04 6.25 -24.21
CA ASP A 104 -6.24 5.21 -25.22
C ASP A 104 -5.22 5.14 -26.35
N VAL A 105 -4.51 6.24 -26.54
CA VAL A 105 -3.42 6.37 -27.49
C VAL A 105 -2.30 7.09 -26.73
N PRO A 106 -1.02 6.79 -27.01
CA PRO A 106 0.07 7.60 -26.48
C PRO A 106 -0.11 9.07 -26.92
N GLU A 107 -0.60 9.89 -26.00
CA GLU A 107 -0.78 11.33 -26.15
C GLU A 107 0.01 12.07 -25.06
N HIS A 108 0.21 13.37 -25.27
CA HIS A 108 0.82 14.21 -24.24
C HIS A 108 -0.15 14.35 -23.07
N ILE A 109 0.27 13.88 -21.89
CA ILE A 109 -0.57 13.83 -20.70
C ILE A 109 -0.33 15.10 -19.89
N ALA A 110 -1.36 15.92 -19.74
CA ALA A 110 -1.26 17.25 -19.14
C ALA A 110 -0.97 17.22 -17.62
N GLY A 111 -1.29 16.13 -16.94
CA GLY A 111 -1.12 15.98 -15.49
C GLY A 111 -1.99 14.86 -14.92
N PRO A 112 -1.93 14.66 -13.59
CA PRO A 112 -2.85 13.77 -12.89
C PRO A 112 -4.28 14.31 -12.96
N GLU A 113 -5.26 13.42 -12.86
CA GLU A 113 -6.66 13.82 -12.73
C GLU A 113 -6.94 14.43 -11.37
N ILE A 114 -6.33 13.85 -10.32
CA ILE A 114 -6.43 14.35 -8.96
C ILE A 114 -5.15 14.00 -8.19
N SER A 115 -4.69 14.94 -7.37
CA SER A 115 -3.54 14.82 -6.47
C SER A 115 -3.99 14.87 -5.02
N LEU A 116 -3.72 13.79 -4.29
CA LEU A 116 -4.15 13.60 -2.90
C LEU A 116 -2.95 13.81 -1.96
N ARG A 117 -2.84 14.98 -1.35
CA ARG A 117 -1.72 15.34 -0.47
C ARG A 117 -1.71 14.50 0.80
N LEU A 118 -0.55 13.94 1.13
CA LEU A 118 -0.28 13.32 2.43
C LEU A 118 -0.17 14.41 3.51
N PRO A 119 -0.19 14.05 4.80
CA PRO A 119 0.04 15.01 5.88
C PRO A 119 1.34 15.81 5.63
N PRO A 120 1.38 17.10 5.96
CA PRO A 120 2.64 17.83 5.93
C PRO A 120 3.61 17.21 6.94
N LEU A 121 4.86 17.03 6.53
CA LEU A 121 5.95 16.66 7.41
C LEU A 121 6.70 17.92 7.87
N PRO A 122 7.41 17.87 9.00
CA PRO A 122 8.40 18.89 9.32
C PRO A 122 9.44 19.03 8.20
N ASP A 123 10.00 20.23 8.00
CA ASP A 123 10.91 20.57 6.90
C ASP A 123 12.15 19.67 6.78
N HIS A 124 12.48 18.93 7.84
CA HIS A 124 13.61 18.02 7.86
C HIS A 124 13.24 16.57 7.55
N TYR A 125 12.00 16.28 7.17
CA TYR A 125 11.58 14.93 6.78
C TYR A 125 11.07 14.89 5.34
N GLY A 126 11.49 13.85 4.62
CA GLY A 126 10.94 13.47 3.32
C GLY A 126 10.05 12.24 3.41
N TYR A 127 9.12 12.12 2.46
CA TYR A 127 8.42 10.87 2.21
C TYR A 127 9.21 10.02 1.22
N CYS A 128 9.44 8.76 1.56
CA CYS A 128 9.81 7.73 0.58
C CYS A 128 8.77 6.62 0.64
N ILE A 129 8.03 6.45 -0.47
CA ILE A 129 6.86 5.57 -0.52
C ILE A 129 7.26 4.31 -1.27
N SER A 130 7.82 3.34 -0.56
CA SER A 130 8.64 2.32 -1.20
C SER A 130 7.88 1.43 -2.19
N ARG A 131 6.59 1.14 -1.93
CA ARG A 131 5.75 0.27 -2.77
C ARG A 131 4.29 0.51 -2.50
N VAL A 132 3.47 0.23 -3.51
CA VAL A 132 2.02 0.20 -3.40
C VAL A 132 1.52 -1.14 -3.92
N LYS A 133 0.65 -1.81 -3.17
CA LYS A 133 0.02 -3.06 -3.63
C LYS A 133 -1.49 -3.02 -3.55
N TYR A 134 -2.08 -3.60 -4.59
CA TYR A 134 -3.46 -4.00 -4.70
C TYR A 134 -3.48 -5.52 -4.87
N ASN A 135 -4.54 -6.19 -4.42
CA ASN A 135 -4.70 -7.63 -4.58
C ASN A 135 -5.72 -7.90 -5.70
N PRO A 136 -5.33 -7.87 -6.99
CA PRO A 136 -6.19 -8.28 -8.08
C PRO A 136 -6.28 -9.81 -8.04
N LYS A 137 -7.12 -10.38 -7.17
CA LYS A 137 -7.51 -11.78 -7.40
C LYS A 137 -8.35 -11.77 -8.68
N GLY A 138 -7.72 -12.30 -9.73
CA GLY A 138 -8.15 -12.21 -11.12
C GLY A 138 -9.60 -12.60 -11.33
N ASN A 139 -10.15 -12.13 -12.44
CA ASN A 139 -11.43 -12.38 -13.10
C ASN A 139 -12.30 -13.57 -12.59
N HIS A 140 -12.60 -13.63 -11.30
CA HIS A 140 -13.64 -14.47 -10.74
C HIS A 140 -14.93 -13.69 -10.92
N ALA A 141 -15.34 -13.64 -12.19
CA ALA A 141 -16.65 -13.24 -12.63
C ALA A 141 -17.67 -14.25 -12.09
N ALA A 142 -18.04 -14.06 -10.83
CA ALA A 142 -19.30 -14.43 -10.21
C ALA A 142 -19.13 -14.07 -8.73
N ALA A 143 -20.14 -13.43 -8.14
CA ALA A 143 -20.27 -13.32 -6.70
C ALA A 143 -20.14 -14.72 -6.09
N SER A 144 -18.92 -15.09 -5.69
CA SER A 144 -18.66 -16.34 -5.04
C SER A 144 -19.44 -16.31 -3.74
N ARG A 145 -20.39 -17.23 -3.58
CA ARG A 145 -21.11 -17.43 -2.30
C ARG A 145 -20.20 -17.92 -1.18
N GLN A 146 -18.92 -18.17 -1.48
CA GLN A 146 -17.98 -18.56 -0.46
C GLN A 146 -17.70 -17.37 0.47
N PRO A 147 -17.63 -17.62 1.79
CA PRO A 147 -17.12 -16.62 2.71
C PRO A 147 -15.70 -16.22 2.26
N PHE A 148 -15.32 -14.97 2.50
CA PHE A 148 -13.98 -14.41 2.25
C PHE A 148 -13.65 -13.92 0.83
N HIS A 149 -14.60 -13.91 -0.12
CA HIS A 149 -14.42 -13.16 -1.38
C HIS A 149 -14.87 -11.71 -1.21
N SER A 150 -13.95 -10.81 -0.87
CA SER A 150 -14.22 -9.38 -0.98
C SER A 150 -14.34 -9.01 -2.45
N SER A 151 -15.40 -8.28 -2.81
CA SER A 151 -15.44 -7.59 -4.11
C SER A 151 -14.13 -6.83 -4.32
N LEU A 152 -13.56 -6.90 -5.53
CA LEU A 152 -12.38 -6.11 -5.92
C LEU A 152 -12.60 -4.60 -5.70
N VAL A 153 -13.86 -4.17 -5.69
CA VAL A 153 -14.28 -2.82 -5.33
C VAL A 153 -13.79 -2.45 -3.91
N HIS A 154 -13.86 -3.38 -2.96
CA HIS A 154 -13.57 -3.12 -1.55
C HIS A 154 -12.13 -3.44 -1.14
N SER A 155 -11.24 -3.74 -2.07
CA SER A 155 -9.85 -4.01 -1.71
C SER A 155 -9.16 -2.82 -1.04
N LEU A 156 -8.09 -3.11 -0.32
CA LEU A 156 -7.18 -2.10 0.19
C LEU A 156 -6.02 -1.86 -0.78
N VAL A 157 -5.61 -0.59 -0.84
CA VAL A 157 -4.31 -0.15 -1.32
C VAL A 157 -3.43 0.03 -0.09
N MET A 158 -2.26 -0.61 -0.09
CA MET A 158 -1.31 -0.48 1.02
C MET A 158 -0.05 0.20 0.54
N LEU A 159 0.39 1.20 1.30
CA LEU A 159 1.60 1.95 1.07
C LEU A 159 2.52 1.78 2.27
N ASN A 160 3.78 1.51 2.02
CA ASN A 160 4.82 1.65 3.03
C ASN A 160 5.49 3.00 2.84
N ILE A 161 5.48 3.77 3.90
CA ILE A 161 5.87 5.16 3.90
C ILE A 161 6.98 5.30 4.93
N MET A 162 8.18 5.58 4.44
CA MET A 162 9.28 6.03 5.27
C MET A 162 9.18 7.54 5.42
N GLN A 163 9.31 8.01 6.65
CA GLN A 163 9.77 9.36 6.95
C GLN A 163 11.25 9.25 7.23
N VAL A 164 12.06 9.94 6.43
CA VAL A 164 13.51 9.97 6.61
C VAL A 164 13.91 11.40 6.93
N ASP A 165 14.67 11.59 8.00
CA ASP A 165 15.21 12.90 8.31
C ASP A 165 16.28 13.32 7.29
N ASN A 166 16.61 14.62 7.23
CA ASN A 166 17.55 15.16 6.26
C ASN A 166 18.96 14.55 6.37
N ASP A 167 19.34 14.07 7.55
CA ASP A 167 20.64 13.44 7.80
C ASP A 167 20.62 11.92 7.53
N GLY A 168 19.46 11.34 7.25
CA GLY A 168 19.26 9.90 7.05
C GLY A 168 19.45 9.04 8.29
N LEU A 169 19.52 9.65 9.48
CA LEU A 169 19.80 9.00 10.76
C LEU A 169 18.52 8.55 11.48
N ASP A 170 17.41 9.26 11.28
CA ASP A 170 16.09 8.89 11.82
C ASP A 170 15.16 8.45 10.69
N ILE A 171 14.87 7.15 10.68
CA ILE A 171 13.94 6.53 9.73
C ILE A 171 12.74 6.01 10.51
N LYS A 172 11.57 6.61 10.26
CA LYS A 172 10.30 6.12 10.78
C LYS A 172 9.54 5.44 9.66
N ILE A 173 9.18 4.19 9.88
CA ILE A 173 8.45 3.39 8.91
C ILE A 173 6.99 3.32 9.35
N MET A 174 6.10 3.68 8.44
CA MET A 174 4.67 3.64 8.65
C MET A 174 3.96 2.94 7.50
N PHE A 175 2.91 2.19 7.84
CA PHE A 175 1.98 1.69 6.85
C PHE A 175 0.78 2.60 6.73
N LEU A 176 0.40 2.93 5.50
CA LEU A 176 -0.84 3.59 5.16
C LEU A 176 -1.72 2.60 4.40
N THR A 177 -2.90 2.29 4.95
CA THR A 177 -3.93 1.54 4.23
C THR A 177 -4.98 2.51 3.74
N VAL A 178 -5.36 2.41 2.46
CA VAL A 178 -6.37 3.24 1.82
C VAL A 178 -7.42 2.35 1.14
N SER A 179 -8.69 2.70 1.23
CA SER A 179 -9.74 2.00 0.48
C SER A 179 -9.63 2.31 -1.01
N ARG A 180 -9.56 1.27 -1.86
CA ARG A 180 -9.59 1.43 -3.33
C ARG A 180 -10.88 2.10 -3.80
N LEU A 181 -12.03 1.71 -3.26
CA LEU A 181 -13.31 2.32 -3.61
C LEU A 181 -13.27 3.83 -3.32
N ALA A 182 -12.80 4.23 -2.15
CA ALA A 182 -12.75 5.64 -1.79
C ALA A 182 -11.85 6.46 -2.74
N LEU A 183 -10.72 5.90 -3.17
CA LEU A 183 -9.85 6.55 -4.16
C LEU A 183 -10.58 6.76 -5.49
N LEU A 184 -11.31 5.74 -5.96
CA LEU A 184 -12.09 5.82 -7.19
C LEU A 184 -13.28 6.79 -7.06
N GLU A 185 -13.99 6.78 -5.93
CA GLU A 185 -15.07 7.72 -5.66
C GLU A 185 -14.56 9.16 -5.68
N ARG A 186 -13.37 9.42 -5.15
CA ARG A 186 -12.73 10.74 -5.21
C ARG A 186 -12.38 11.15 -6.63
N LEU A 187 -11.77 10.26 -7.41
CA LEU A 187 -11.49 10.51 -8.82
C LEU A 187 -12.76 10.85 -9.61
N PHE A 188 -13.83 10.08 -9.45
CA PHE A 188 -15.08 10.30 -10.18
C PHE A 188 -15.90 11.50 -9.66
N SER A 189 -15.56 12.01 -8.48
CA SER A 189 -16.17 13.22 -7.93
C SER A 189 -15.35 14.48 -8.21
N ALA A 190 -14.16 14.36 -8.80
CA ALA A 190 -13.31 15.49 -9.12
C ALA A 190 -14.00 16.39 -10.15
N GLU A 191 -14.03 17.70 -9.89
CA GLU A 191 -14.72 18.65 -10.76
C GLU A 191 -13.85 19.11 -11.92
N THR A 192 -12.53 19.13 -11.71
CA THR A 192 -11.54 19.61 -12.69
C THR A 192 -10.31 18.71 -12.73
N PRO A 193 -9.76 18.40 -13.91
CA PRO A 193 -8.48 17.70 -14.01
C PRO A 193 -7.36 18.47 -13.29
N GLY A 194 -6.54 17.76 -12.53
CA GLY A 194 -5.47 18.34 -11.73
C GLY A 194 -5.94 18.92 -10.40
N GLU A 195 -7.15 18.57 -9.93
CA GLU A 195 -7.62 18.95 -8.60
C GLU A 195 -6.65 18.45 -7.52
N GLU A 196 -6.30 19.31 -6.57
CA GLU A 196 -5.41 18.96 -5.47
C GLU A 196 -6.18 19.02 -4.15
N LEU A 197 -6.23 17.89 -3.43
CA LEU A 197 -6.90 17.78 -2.15
C LEU A 197 -5.90 17.68 -1.01
N SER A 198 -6.09 18.51 0.02
CA SER A 198 -5.32 18.45 1.27
C SER A 198 -5.62 17.18 2.05
N TRP A 199 -4.69 16.76 2.92
CA TRP A 199 -4.88 15.58 3.77
C TRP A 199 -6.21 15.63 4.56
N SER A 200 -6.58 16.78 5.11
CA SER A 200 -7.84 16.96 5.86
C SER A 200 -9.11 16.66 5.06
N GLU A 201 -9.08 16.82 3.74
CA GLU A 201 -10.26 16.69 2.88
C GLU A 201 -10.49 15.24 2.44
N TRP A 202 -9.42 14.47 2.21
CA TRP A 202 -9.52 13.10 1.70
C TRP A 202 -9.02 12.02 2.68
N GLY A 203 -8.01 12.30 3.49
CA GLY A 203 -7.24 11.30 4.24
C GLY A 203 -7.98 10.66 5.41
N PRO A 204 -8.34 11.40 6.48
CA PRO A 204 -8.82 10.87 7.76
C PRO A 204 -9.97 9.86 7.67
N VAL A 205 -10.85 10.03 6.69
CA VAL A 205 -12.03 9.18 6.53
C VAL A 205 -11.63 7.79 6.01
N PHE A 206 -10.76 7.73 5.02
CA PHE A 206 -10.51 6.52 4.21
C PHE A 206 -9.14 5.89 4.44
N CYS A 207 -8.27 6.57 5.18
CA CYS A 207 -6.90 6.16 5.40
C CYS A 207 -6.66 5.75 6.85
N ARG A 208 -5.76 4.78 7.07
CA ARG A 208 -5.30 4.40 8.41
C ARG A 208 -3.78 4.24 8.41
N TRP A 209 -3.15 4.85 9.40
CA TRP A 209 -1.72 4.80 9.62
C TRP A 209 -1.39 3.80 10.71
N PHE A 210 -0.35 3.01 10.50
CA PHE A 210 0.16 2.06 11.49
C PHE A 210 1.67 2.25 11.61
N PRO A 211 2.21 2.51 12.82
CA PRO A 211 3.64 2.45 13.01
C PRO A 211 4.10 1.01 12.80
N THR A 212 5.24 0.84 12.14
CA THR A 212 5.90 -0.46 12.00
C THR A 212 7.38 -0.32 12.36
N SER A 213 7.92 -1.35 13.01
CA SER A 213 9.34 -1.41 13.36
C SER A 213 10.18 -2.05 12.26
N CYS A 214 9.55 -2.65 11.24
CA CYS A 214 10.26 -3.32 10.16
C CYS A 214 9.78 -2.89 8.78
N PHE A 215 10.75 -2.83 7.87
CA PHE A 215 10.49 -2.99 6.46
C PHE A 215 9.96 -4.40 6.27
N ILE A 216 8.64 -4.52 6.10
CA ILE A 216 8.15 -5.72 5.46
C ILE A 216 8.71 -5.62 4.04
N VAL A 217 9.57 -6.54 3.62
CA VAL A 217 10.15 -6.54 2.27
C VAL A 217 9.42 -7.53 1.36
N ASP A 218 8.78 -8.55 1.97
CA ASP A 218 8.07 -9.63 1.29
C ASP A 218 6.55 -9.53 1.53
N TRP A 219 5.86 -8.71 0.74
CA TRP A 219 4.42 -8.44 0.90
C TRP A 219 3.51 -9.41 0.18
N GLN A 220 4.06 -10.35 -0.57
CA GLN A 220 3.29 -11.18 -1.50
C GLN A 220 2.13 -11.92 -0.80
N THR A 221 2.17 -12.06 0.53
CA THR A 221 1.19 -12.81 1.32
C THR A 221 0.54 -12.03 2.48
N ILE A 222 0.79 -10.73 2.64
CA ILE A 222 0.30 -9.99 3.83
C ILE A 222 -1.14 -9.47 3.71
N THR A 223 -1.74 -9.45 2.52
CA THR A 223 -3.13 -8.99 2.33
C THR A 223 -4.02 -10.01 1.64
N CYS A 224 -5.30 -10.01 2.00
CA CYS A 224 -6.33 -10.71 1.26
C CYS A 224 -7.66 -9.96 1.37
N GLY A 225 -7.99 -9.19 0.33
CA GLY A 225 -9.20 -8.38 0.30
C GLY A 225 -9.13 -7.16 1.23
N GLU A 226 -10.06 -7.10 2.18
CA GLU A 226 -10.13 -6.09 3.25
C GLU A 226 -9.37 -6.49 4.51
N ARG A 227 -8.43 -7.44 4.42
CA ARG A 227 -7.67 -7.92 5.57
C ARG A 227 -6.19 -7.80 5.31
N CYS A 228 -5.44 -7.47 6.36
CA CYS A 228 -3.99 -7.59 6.34
C CYS A 228 -3.47 -8.23 7.62
N ILE A 229 -2.31 -8.87 7.51
CA ILE A 229 -1.62 -9.54 8.60
C ILE A 229 -0.27 -8.83 8.80
N PHE A 230 0.03 -8.52 10.05
CA PHE A 230 1.33 -8.01 10.48
C PHE A 230 1.98 -9.00 11.43
N LEU A 231 3.30 -9.14 11.33
CA LEU A 231 4.10 -9.83 12.34
C LEU A 231 4.57 -8.80 13.37
N MET A 232 4.15 -8.97 14.62
CA MET A 232 4.51 -8.12 15.73
C MET A 232 5.90 -8.52 16.30
N PRO A 233 6.61 -7.62 17.02
CA PRO A 233 7.95 -7.91 17.56
C PRO A 233 8.03 -9.14 18.47
N ASP A 234 6.94 -9.46 19.16
CA ASP A 234 6.77 -10.64 20.04
C ASP A 234 6.45 -11.94 19.26
N ARG A 235 6.56 -11.90 17.92
CA ARG A 235 6.20 -12.98 16.99
C ARG A 235 4.71 -13.33 16.97
N CYS A 236 3.83 -12.46 17.46
CA CYS A 236 2.40 -12.61 17.27
C CYS A 236 1.97 -12.15 15.87
N LEU A 237 0.94 -12.80 15.32
CA LEU A 237 0.28 -12.34 14.11
C LEU A 237 -0.89 -11.42 14.48
N LEU A 238 -0.81 -10.17 14.03
CA LEU A 238 -1.90 -9.21 14.11
C LEU A 238 -2.70 -9.26 12.80
N LEU A 239 -3.91 -9.79 12.87
CA LEU A 239 -4.88 -9.71 11.78
C LEU A 239 -5.73 -8.44 11.95
N LEU A 240 -5.65 -7.54 10.98
CA LEU A 240 -6.56 -6.41 10.86
C LEU A 240 -7.64 -6.74 9.84
N ASP A 241 -8.91 -6.63 10.24
CA ASP A 241 -10.07 -6.80 9.37
C ASP A 241 -10.78 -5.45 9.19
N PHE A 242 -10.69 -4.91 7.98
CA PHE A 242 -11.29 -3.65 7.57
C PHE A 242 -12.70 -3.83 7.01
N ASN A 243 -13.24 -5.05 7.01
CA ASN A 243 -14.56 -5.32 6.49
C ASN A 243 -15.64 -4.47 7.21
N PRO A 244 -16.50 -3.74 6.48
CA PRO A 244 -17.51 -2.86 7.06
C PRO A 244 -18.44 -3.56 8.06
N TYR A 245 -18.79 -4.82 7.81
CA TYR A 245 -19.62 -5.60 8.73
C TYR A 245 -18.88 -5.91 10.02
N THR A 246 -17.63 -6.40 9.93
CA THR A 246 -16.79 -6.65 11.11
C THR A 246 -16.59 -5.38 11.93
N ARG A 247 -16.32 -4.24 11.25
CA ARG A 247 -16.20 -2.93 11.90
C ARG A 247 -17.51 -2.51 12.58
N LYS A 248 -18.65 -2.58 11.90
CA LYS A 248 -19.95 -2.22 12.48
C LYS A 248 -20.28 -3.07 13.71
N LYS A 249 -19.99 -4.38 13.64
CA LYS A 249 -20.16 -5.29 14.77
C LYS A 249 -19.28 -4.88 15.96
N ALA A 250 -18.00 -4.58 15.73
CA ALA A 250 -17.07 -4.14 16.76
C ALA A 250 -17.54 -2.86 17.46
N LEU A 251 -18.05 -1.89 16.69
CA LEU A 251 -18.61 -0.65 17.23
C LEU A 251 -19.81 -0.90 18.14
N LEU A 252 -20.74 -1.77 17.70
CA LEU A 252 -21.91 -2.11 18.50
C LEU A 252 -21.55 -2.88 19.78
N GLU A 253 -20.51 -3.72 19.74
CA GLU A 253 -19.99 -4.42 20.92
C GLU A 253 -19.33 -3.44 21.90
N GLN A 254 -18.57 -2.47 21.39
CA GLN A 254 -17.98 -1.40 22.19
C GLN A 254 -19.05 -0.52 22.84
N GLU A 255 -20.05 -0.07 22.09
CA GLU A 255 -21.16 0.75 22.64
C GLU A 255 -21.92 0.02 23.75
N LYS A 256 -22.10 -1.30 23.63
CA LYS A 256 -22.67 -2.13 24.69
C LYS A 256 -21.77 -2.18 25.92
N GLN A 257 -20.46 -2.32 25.72
CA GLN A 257 -19.49 -2.36 26.81
C GLN A 257 -19.43 -1.02 27.55
N ASP A 258 -19.34 0.10 26.84
CA ASP A 258 -19.34 1.45 27.38
C ASP A 258 -20.65 1.77 28.11
N SER A 259 -21.80 1.30 27.59
CA SER A 259 -23.10 1.45 28.26
C SER A 259 -23.26 0.58 29.51
N SER A 260 -22.45 -0.48 29.65
CA SER A 260 -22.47 -1.41 30.79
C SER A 260 -21.41 -1.11 31.85
N ALA A 261 -20.45 -0.24 31.55
CA ALA A 261 -19.41 0.15 32.48
C ALA A 261 -19.97 1.08 33.56
N VAL A 262 -20.15 0.56 34.78
CA VAL A 262 -20.34 1.38 35.99
C VAL A 262 -19.09 2.24 36.15
N PRO A 263 -19.20 3.57 36.38
CA PRO A 263 -18.02 4.42 36.53
C PRO A 263 -17.21 3.95 37.74
N ALA A 264 -16.06 3.31 37.47
CA ALA A 264 -15.12 2.91 38.50
C ALA A 264 -14.45 4.17 39.05
N THR A 265 -14.81 4.55 40.27
CA THR A 265 -14.01 5.45 41.10
C THR A 265 -12.77 4.68 41.57
N GLY A 266 -11.61 4.93 40.98
CA GLY A 266 -10.34 4.43 41.51
C GLY A 266 -9.28 4.19 40.44
N GLU A 267 -8.25 5.04 40.49
CA GLU A 267 -6.86 4.85 40.02
C GLU A 267 -6.62 4.20 38.64
N LEU A 268 -6.21 5.05 37.70
CA LEU A 268 -5.55 4.69 36.45
C LEU A 268 -4.18 4.05 36.74
N GLU A 269 -4.11 2.72 36.74
CA GLU A 269 -2.84 2.02 36.55
C GLU A 269 -2.35 2.23 35.11
N PHE A 270 -1.19 2.86 34.98
CA PHE A 270 -0.41 2.96 33.75
C PHE A 270 0.09 1.56 33.37
N VAL A 271 -0.49 0.97 32.34
CA VAL A 271 0.08 -0.19 31.63
C VAL A 271 0.89 0.35 30.44
N GLU A 272 2.14 -0.09 30.34
CA GLU A 272 3.15 0.31 29.35
C GLU A 272 2.61 0.51 27.92
N GLU A 273 3.13 1.58 27.32
CA GLU A 273 2.64 2.26 26.13
C GLU A 273 2.77 1.43 24.83
N LEU A 274 1.64 1.00 24.29
CA LEU A 274 1.47 0.93 22.83
C LEU A 274 1.09 2.34 22.35
N PRO A 275 1.71 2.88 21.27
CA PRO A 275 1.54 4.29 20.91
C PRO A 275 0.07 4.70 20.80
N LEU A 276 -0.27 5.82 21.46
CA LEU A 276 -1.59 6.45 21.57
C LEU A 276 -2.38 6.60 20.25
N LEU A 277 -1.73 6.46 19.10
CA LEU A 277 -2.34 6.42 17.76
C LEU A 277 -3.31 5.25 17.54
N TRP A 278 -3.16 4.13 18.27
CA TRP A 278 -4.09 2.98 18.14
C TRP A 278 -5.47 3.24 18.73
N ARG A 279 -5.61 4.08 19.77
CA ARG A 279 -6.90 4.35 20.42
C ARG A 279 -7.83 5.25 19.59
N ALA A 280 -7.30 5.99 18.62
CA ALA A 280 -8.10 6.85 17.74
C ALA A 280 -8.80 6.08 16.60
N GLY A 281 -8.42 4.82 16.34
CA GLY A 281 -9.01 3.97 15.31
C GLY A 281 -9.83 2.82 15.90
N LYS A 282 -11.15 2.86 15.71
CA LYS A 282 -12.09 1.81 16.15
C LYS A 282 -11.96 0.55 15.26
N PHE A 283 -11.33 -0.51 15.75
CA PHE A 283 -11.15 -1.78 15.01
C PHE A 283 -11.52 -3.00 15.84
N SER A 284 -11.95 -4.09 15.18
CA SER A 284 -11.92 -5.44 15.74
C SER A 284 -10.52 -6.00 15.50
N THR A 285 -9.67 -6.01 16.53
CA THR A 285 -8.38 -6.70 16.49
C THR A 285 -8.54 -8.12 17.02
N ARG A 286 -7.91 -9.09 16.35
CA ARG A 286 -7.76 -10.44 16.90
C ARG A 286 -6.29 -10.82 16.82
N VAL A 287 -5.64 -10.89 17.98
CA VAL A 287 -4.29 -11.44 18.10
C VAL A 287 -4.41 -12.95 17.95
N LEU A 288 -3.76 -13.50 16.92
CA LEU A 288 -3.69 -14.95 16.73
C LEU A 288 -2.37 -15.42 17.33
N GLY A 289 -2.47 -16.05 18.50
CA GLY A 289 -1.36 -16.72 19.15
C GLY A 289 -1.89 -17.87 20.00
N GLU A 290 -1.56 -19.10 19.64
CA GLU A 290 -1.58 -20.20 20.61
C GLU A 290 -0.35 -20.01 21.51
N LYS A 291 -0.55 -19.86 22.82
CA LYS A 291 0.51 -20.17 23.77
C LYS A 291 0.74 -21.68 23.65
N VAL A 292 1.69 -22.10 22.83
CA VAL A 292 2.26 -23.43 22.93
C VAL A 292 3.07 -23.44 24.23
N GLN A 293 2.39 -23.76 25.33
CA GLN A 293 3.01 -24.03 26.61
C GLN A 293 3.64 -25.42 26.51
N GLY A 294 4.77 -25.49 25.78
CA GLY A 294 5.60 -26.67 25.71
C GLY A 294 6.48 -26.70 26.95
N ASP A 295 6.10 -27.51 27.93
CA ASP A 295 7.00 -27.96 29.00
C ASP A 295 8.19 -28.70 28.37
N HIS A 296 9.27 -27.97 28.11
CA HIS A 296 10.57 -28.58 27.86
C HIS A 296 11.16 -29.01 29.20
N HIS A 297 10.73 -30.20 29.66
CA HIS A 297 11.53 -31.00 30.57
C HIS A 297 12.86 -31.35 29.89
N LEU A 298 13.89 -30.57 30.20
CA LEU A 298 15.28 -30.97 30.00
C LEU A 298 15.57 -32.17 30.92
N GLY A 299 15.70 -33.35 30.32
CA GLY A 299 16.09 -34.57 31.03
C GLY A 299 16.97 -35.46 30.17
N ARG A 300 18.27 -35.45 30.49
CA ARG A 300 19.32 -36.51 30.37
C ARG A 300 19.48 -37.22 29.01
N GLY A 301 20.66 -37.56 28.54
CA GLY A 301 22.00 -37.56 29.11
C GLY A 301 22.99 -38.03 28.04
N TYR A 302 24.25 -37.66 28.21
CA TYR A 302 25.37 -38.30 27.54
C TYR A 302 25.70 -39.59 28.27
N ASP A 303 25.78 -40.69 27.53
CA ASP A 303 26.68 -41.83 27.76
C ASP A 303 26.68 -42.69 26.49
N GLY A 304 27.86 -42.89 25.89
CA GLY A 304 28.09 -43.71 24.69
C GLY A 304 29.06 -43.08 23.71
#